data_AF-A0A973SUE8-F1
#
_entry.id   AF-A0A973SUE8-F1
#
_cell.length_a   1.000
_cell.length_b   1.000
_cell.length_c   1.000
_cell.angle_alpha   90.00
_cell.angle_beta   90.00
_cell.angle_gamma   90.00
#
_symmetry.space_group_name_H-M   'P 1'
#
loop_
_entity.id
_entity.type
_entity.pdbx_description
1 polymer ?
#
loop_
_entity_poly.entity_id
_entity_poly.type
_entity_poly.pdbx_seq_one_letter_code
_entity_poly.pdbx_strand_id
1 'polypeptide(L)' 'DGQASGPKTTPHLIAYGELRDLADLAPTGRAALLEAPSPAAAAETLGTTGEILPWRFGGRPAKD' A
#
# COMPACT_ATOMS: atom_id res chain seq x y z
N ASP A 1 -2.59 -3.31 26.21
CA ASP A 1 -1.94 -4.17 25.20
C ASP A 1 -2.47 -3.87 23.80
N GLY A 2 -1.88 -2.84 23.16
CA GLY A 2 -2.25 -2.42 21.80
C GLY A 2 -1.59 -3.36 20.80
N GLN A 3 -2.25 -4.48 20.50
CA GLN A 3 -1.81 -5.41 19.48
C GLN A 3 -1.92 -4.69 18.13
N ALA A 4 -0.83 -4.05 17.70
CA ALA A 4 -0.70 -3.60 16.32
C ALA A 4 -0.91 -4.84 15.47
N SER A 5 -2.03 -4.89 14.71
CA SER A 5 -2.21 -5.94 13.74
C SER A 5 -0.97 -5.94 12.85
N GLY A 6 -0.21 -7.03 12.91
CA GLY A 6 0.91 -7.22 12.01
C GLY A 6 0.42 -7.08 10.57
N PRO A 7 1.30 -6.72 9.61
CA PRO A 7 0.89 -6.67 8.22
C PRO A 7 0.24 -8.00 7.85
N LYS A 8 -0.98 -7.97 7.30
CA LYS A 8 -1.59 -9.15 6.71
C LYS A 8 -0.63 -9.63 5.61
N THR A 9 0.11 -10.70 5.89
CA THR A 9 1.03 -11.26 4.92
C THR A 9 0.22 -12.03 3.90
N THR A 10 0.33 -11.64 2.63
CA THR A 10 -0.30 -12.28 1.49
C THR A 10 0.80 -12.53 0.45
N PRO A 11 0.77 -13.65 -0.30
CA PRO A 11 1.74 -13.90 -1.37
C PRO A 11 1.72 -12.81 -2.46
N HIS A 12 0.65 -12.02 -2.52
CA HIS A 12 0.50 -10.93 -3.48
C HIS A 12 1.14 -9.61 -3.01
N LEU A 13 1.64 -9.52 -1.77
CA LEU A 13 2.30 -8.32 -1.27
C LEU A 13 3.72 -8.23 -1.84
N ILE A 14 3.96 -7.20 -2.64
CA ILE A 14 5.27 -6.95 -3.26
C ILE A 14 6.14 -6.08 -2.37
N ALA A 15 5.58 -5.00 -1.80
CA ALA A 15 6.28 -4.11 -0.90
C ALA A 15 5.32 -3.54 0.15
N TYR A 16 5.84 -3.26 1.35
CA TYR A 16 5.11 -2.60 2.43
C TYR A 16 6.08 -1.81 3.29
N GLY A 17 5.69 -0.61 3.71
CA GLY A 17 6.55 0.22 4.54
C GLY A 17 5.84 1.41 5.14
N GLU A 18 6.54 2.05 6.08
CA GLU A 18 6.17 3.34 6.65
C GLU A 18 6.50 4.46 5.66
N LEU A 19 5.53 5.36 5.45
CA LEU A 19 5.78 6.63 4.76
C LEU A 19 6.35 7.61 5.78
N ARG A 20 7.38 8.35 5.36
CA ARG A 20 8.05 9.34 6.19
C ARG A 20 8.10 10.68 5.46
N ASP A 21 7.98 11.74 6.22
CA ASP A 21 8.25 13.09 5.72
C ASP A 21 9.73 13.21 5.33
N LEU A 22 10.03 13.95 4.26
CA LEU A 22 11.41 14.08 3.76
C LEU A 22 12.25 15.10 4.54
N ALA A 23 11.64 16.02 5.27
CA ALA A 23 12.35 17.06 6.01
C ALA A 23 12.88 16.54 7.35
N ASP A 24 12.08 15.76 8.09
CA ASP A 24 12.42 15.31 9.44
C ASP A 24 12.32 13.79 9.66
N LEU A 25 11.95 13.03 8.62
CA LEU A 25 11.74 11.58 8.68
C LEU A 25 10.63 11.15 9.66
N ALA A 26 9.75 12.06 10.05
CA ALA A 26 8.60 11.73 10.89
C ALA A 26 7.66 10.76 10.16
N PRO A 27 7.09 9.75 10.84
CA PRO A 27 6.09 8.86 10.25
C PRO A 27 4.83 9.62 9.84
N THR A 28 4.42 9.47 8.58
CA THR A 28 3.21 10.11 8.03
C THR A 28 2.14 9.10 7.64
N GLY A 29 2.49 7.81 7.54
CA GLY A 29 1.53 6.77 7.22
C GLY A 29 2.20 5.47 6.80
N ARG A 30 1.49 4.69 5.99
CA ARG A 30 1.97 3.41 5.44
C ARG A 30 1.62 3.33 3.97
N ALA A 31 2.47 2.69 3.19
CA ALA A 31 2.23 2.37 1.79
C ALA A 31 2.43 0.87 1.55
N ALA A 32 1.68 0.34 0.60
CA ALA A 32 1.78 -1.03 0.16
C ALA A 32 1.71 -1.09 -1.37
N LEU A 33 2.50 -1.98 -1.96
CA LEU A 33 2.38 -2.40 -3.34
C LEU A 33 2.03 -3.89 -3.33
N LEU A 34 0.92 -4.25 -3.98
CA LEU A 34 0.47 -5.64 -4.09
C LEU A 34 -0.16 -5.89 -5.45
N GLU A 35 -0.18 -7.16 -5.84
CA GLU A 35 -0.96 -7.62 -6.98
C GLU A 35 -2.42 -7.81 -6.55
N ALA A 36 -3.36 -7.22 -7.31
CA ALA A 36 -4.78 -7.40 -7.09
C ALA A 36 -5.55 -7.28 -8.41
N PRO A 37 -6.66 -8.01 -8.59
CA PRO A 37 -7.46 -7.95 -9.81
C PRO A 37 -8.28 -6.65 -9.91
N SER A 38 -8.46 -5.92 -8.81
CA SER A 38 -9.18 -4.64 -8.77
C SER A 38 -8.77 -3.82 -7.54
N PRO A 39 -9.03 -2.50 -7.54
CA PRO A 39 -8.82 -1.66 -6.35
C PRO A 39 -9.62 -2.13 -5.12
N ALA A 40 -10.83 -2.67 -5.32
CA ALA A 40 -11.65 -3.19 -4.23
C ALA A 40 -11.01 -4.43 -3.57
N ALA A 41 -10.45 -5.35 -4.35
CA ALA A 41 -9.73 -6.50 -3.83
C ALA A 41 -8.44 -6.10 -3.08
N ALA A 42 -7.75 -5.05 -3.55
CA ALA A 42 -6.62 -4.48 -2.83
C ALA A 42 -7.03 -3.89 -1.47
N ALA A 43 -8.12 -3.11 -1.42
CA ALA A 43 -8.67 -2.54 -0.19
C ALA A 43 -9.02 -3.63 0.84
N GLU A 44 -9.72 -4.68 0.40
CA GLU A 44 -10.11 -5.80 1.24
C GLU A 44 -8.89 -6.55 1.79
N THR A 45 -7.92 -6.83 0.91
CA THR A 45 -6.69 -7.55 1.28
C THR A 45 -5.91 -6.79 2.34
N LEU A 46 -5.74 -5.48 2.18
CA LEU A 46 -5.02 -4.63 3.12
C LEU A 46 -5.86 -4.19 4.33
N GLY A 47 -7.18 -4.35 4.27
CA GLY A 47 -8.11 -3.83 5.28
C GLY A 47 -8.03 -2.30 5.43
N THR A 48 -7.92 -1.58 4.30
CA THR A 48 -7.74 -0.12 4.29
C THR A 48 -8.84 0.58 3.52
N THR A 49 -9.12 1.84 3.90
CA THR A 49 -9.95 2.79 3.15
C THR A 49 -9.10 3.92 2.54
N GLY A 50 -7.78 3.75 2.48
CA GLY A 50 -6.85 4.72 1.91
C GLY A 50 -6.95 4.84 0.39
N GLU A 51 -6.15 5.74 -0.19
CA GLU A 51 -6.03 5.89 -1.64
C GLU A 51 -5.43 4.63 -2.27
N ILE A 52 -6.03 4.17 -3.37
CA ILE A 52 -5.59 2.99 -4.12
C ILE A 52 -5.52 3.38 -5.59
N LEU A 53 -4.31 3.32 -6.14
CA LEU A 53 -4.04 3.64 -7.54
C LEU A 53 -3.51 2.40 -8.28
N PRO A 54 -4.01 2.09 -9.49
CA PRO A 54 -3.45 1.01 -10.29
C PRO A 54 -2.02 1.36 -10.71
N TRP A 55 -1.12 0.38 -10.63
CA TRP A 55 0.28 0.54 -11.00
C TRP A 55 0.68 -0.50 -12.05
N ARG A 56 1.54 -0.09 -13.00
CA ARG A 56 2.11 -0.98 -14.01
C ARG A 56 3.63 -0.90 -13.95
N PHE A 57 4.28 -2.04 -13.70
CA PHE A 57 5.74 -2.13 -13.73
C PHE A 57 6.31 -1.66 -15.06
N GLY A 58 7.30 -0.76 -15.00
CA GLY A 58 8.01 -0.25 -16.17
C GLY A 58 7.23 0.72 -17.06
N GLY A 59 6.02 1.14 -16.70
CA GLY A 59 5.25 2.14 -17.44
C GLY A 59 5.40 3.55 -16.85
N ARG A 60 5.41 4.58 -17.71
CA ARG A 60 4.91 5.90 -17.27
C ARG A 60 3.40 5.76 -17.00
N PRO A 61 2.83 6.49 -16.02
CA PRO A 61 1.40 6.46 -15.77
C PRO A 61 0.64 6.67 -17.09
N ALA A 62 -0.36 5.84 -17.35
CA ALA A 62 -1.36 6.19 -18.35
C ALA A 62 -2.02 7.48 -17.84
N LYS A 63 -1.80 8.58 -18.55
CA LYS A 63 -2.70 9.72 -18.47
C LYS A 63 -4.04 9.21 -18.98
N ASP A 64 -5.03 9.16 -18.10
CA ASP A 64 -6.39 9.43 -18.54
C ASP A 64 -6.50 10.93 -18.89
#